data_AF-A0A956KRU8-F1
#
_entry.id   AF-A0A956KRU8-F1
#
_cell.length_a   1.000
_cell.length_b   1.000
_cell.length_c   1.000
_cell.angle_alpha   90.00
_cell.angle_beta   90.00
_cell.angle_gamma   90.00
#
_symmetry.space_group_name_H-M   'P 1'
#
loop_
_entity.id
_entity.type
_entity.pdbx_description
1 polymer ?
#
loop_
_entity_poly.entity_id
_entity_poly.type
_entity_poly.pdbx_seq_one_letter_code
_entity_poly.pdbx_strand_id
1 'polypeptide(L)'
;MKRPSSALRMLLPLLLLAGCYSPRDDLDQLCLVTDVVIADHIPEEHVMREIATRYKPRNGTVEKAWKELANVAAEERYPLLLALAKEVDYPGWTCPQLEQLMTPVTPDKADADERADPENTP
;
A
#
# COMPACT_ATOMS: atom_id res chain seq x y z
N MET A 1 -61.95 33.42 3.27
CA MET A 1 -60.60 33.94 3.59
C MET A 1 -59.75 32.76 4.08
N LYS A 2 -58.64 32.40 3.40
CA LYS A 2 -57.22 32.43 3.90
C LYS A 2 -57.02 31.53 5.15
N ARG A 3 -56.16 30.49 5.24
CA ARG A 3 -54.98 29.98 4.52
C ARG A 3 -54.67 28.52 5.01
N PRO A 4 -53.73 27.80 4.35
CA PRO A 4 -53.60 26.34 4.35
C PRO A 4 -52.63 25.74 5.40
N SER A 5 -52.83 24.43 5.60
CA SER A 5 -51.87 23.35 5.85
C SER A 5 -50.49 23.69 6.44
N SER A 6 -50.31 23.31 7.71
CA SER A 6 -49.03 23.10 8.39
C SER A 6 -49.20 21.77 9.14
N ALA A 7 -48.36 20.75 9.10
CA ALA A 7 -46.95 20.70 8.78
C ALA A 7 -46.62 19.28 8.29
N LEU A 8 -46.46 19.11 6.97
CA LEU A 8 -45.80 17.96 6.37
C LEU A 8 -44.39 18.42 6.02
N ARG A 9 -43.47 18.48 7.00
CA ARG A 9 -42.10 18.98 6.74
C ARG A 9 -41.13 18.66 7.87
N MET A 10 -40.80 17.38 8.08
CA MET A 10 -39.50 16.96 8.64
C MET A 10 -39.17 15.54 8.18
N LEU A 11 -38.94 15.37 6.88
CA LEU A 11 -38.10 14.31 6.35
C LEU A 11 -36.90 15.03 5.72
N LEU A 12 -35.99 15.50 6.57
CA LEU A 12 -34.67 15.99 6.14
C LEU A 12 -33.71 14.79 6.15
N PRO A 13 -32.90 14.60 5.10
CA PRO A 13 -32.48 13.28 4.64
C PRO A 13 -31.19 12.80 5.31
N LEU A 14 -31.24 11.61 5.92
CA LEU A 14 -30.10 10.87 6.46
C LEU A 14 -29.36 10.06 5.35
N LEU A 15 -29.08 10.68 4.21
CA LEU A 15 -28.65 9.98 2.98
C LEU A 15 -27.23 10.31 2.45
N LEU A 16 -26.35 10.95 3.23
CA LEU A 16 -25.08 11.48 2.68
C LEU A 16 -23.81 11.16 3.50
N LEU A 17 -23.72 9.97 4.10
CA LEU A 17 -22.45 9.46 4.67
C LEU A 17 -22.05 8.10 4.05
N ALA A 18 -22.44 7.88 2.79
CA ALA A 18 -21.65 6.98 1.95
C ALA A 18 -20.32 7.69 1.69
N GLY A 19 -19.37 7.56 2.61
CA GLY A 19 -18.01 8.05 2.42
C GLY A 19 -17.48 7.44 1.13
N CYS A 20 -17.41 8.25 0.08
CA CYS A 20 -16.75 7.89 -1.17
C CYS A 20 -15.25 7.84 -0.86
N TYR A 21 -14.77 6.73 -0.31
CA TYR A 21 -13.34 6.50 -0.14
C TYR A 21 -12.73 6.42 -1.54
N SER A 22 -11.89 7.41 -1.86
CA SER A 22 -11.25 7.45 -3.16
C SER A 22 -10.10 6.44 -3.21
N PRO A 23 -9.77 5.87 -4.37
CA PRO A 23 -8.58 5.04 -4.50
C PRO A 23 -7.29 5.77 -4.09
N ARG A 24 -7.25 7.10 -4.24
CA ARG A 24 -6.11 7.93 -3.84
C ARG A 24 -5.94 7.94 -2.32
N ASP A 25 -7.03 8.09 -1.58
CA ASP A 25 -7.00 8.07 -0.10
C ASP A 25 -6.48 6.72 0.43
N ASP A 26 -6.86 5.61 -0.21
CA ASP A 26 -6.37 4.28 0.16
C ASP A 26 -4.86 4.14 -0.11
N LEU A 27 -4.37 4.63 -1.25
CA LEU A 27 -2.95 4.63 -1.59
C LEU A 27 -2.13 5.51 -0.62
N ASP A 28 -2.65 6.67 -0.23
CA ASP A 28 -2.02 7.52 0.79
C ASP A 28 -2.06 6.84 2.17
N GLN A 29 -3.17 6.20 2.53
CA GLN A 29 -3.32 5.45 3.77
C GLN A 29 -2.34 4.28 3.85
N LEU A 30 -2.06 3.60 2.73
CA LEU A 30 -1.05 2.55 2.67
C LEU A 30 0.31 3.08 3.12
N CYS A 31 0.74 4.23 2.60
CA CYS A 31 2.01 4.85 3.00
C CYS A 31 2.03 5.25 4.48
N LEU A 32 0.95 5.86 4.96
CA LEU A 32 0.82 6.21 6.37
C LEU A 32 0.93 4.99 7.28
N VAL A 33 0.30 3.87 6.91
CA VAL A 33 0.40 2.62 7.68
C VAL A 33 1.83 2.06 7.64
N THR A 34 2.48 2.09 6.48
CA THR A 34 3.89 1.68 6.34
C THR A 34 4.80 2.48 7.26
N ASP A 35 4.68 3.81 7.26
CA ASP A 35 5.50 4.69 8.10
C ASP A 35 5.28 4.41 9.60
N VAL A 36 4.03 4.20 10.01
CA VAL A 36 3.70 3.84 11.40
C VAL A 36 4.30 2.49 11.80
N VAL A 37 4.18 1.48 10.94
CA VAL A 37 4.73 0.14 11.24
C VAL A 37 6.26 0.17 11.35
N ILE A 38 6.93 0.95 10.50
CA ILE A 38 8.39 1.10 10.55
C ILE A 38 8.80 1.86 11.82
N ALA A 39 8.07 2.91 12.19
CA ALA A 39 8.31 3.66 13.42
C ALA A 39 8.10 2.82 14.70
N ASP A 40 7.30 1.75 14.64
CA ASP A 40 7.07 0.83 15.75
C ASP A 40 8.27 -0.11 16.03
N HIS A 41 9.38 -0.01 15.28
CA HIS A 41 10.58 -0.84 15.44
C HIS A 41 10.28 -2.36 15.36
N ILE A 42 9.30 -2.73 14.54
CA ILE A 42 8.97 -4.13 14.25
C ILE A 42 10.16 -4.79 13.53
N PRO A 43 10.54 -6.04 13.87
CA PRO A 43 11.56 -6.78 13.12
C PRO A 43 11.23 -6.83 11.63
N GLU A 44 12.22 -6.65 10.76
CA GLU A 44 12.04 -6.50 9.31
C GLU A 44 11.23 -7.66 8.70
N GLU A 45 11.49 -8.89 9.14
CA GLU A 45 10.78 -10.10 8.72
C GLU A 45 9.30 -10.13 9.09
N HIS A 46 8.83 -9.18 9.91
CA HIS A 46 7.46 -9.04 10.37
C HIS A 46 6.76 -7.78 9.85
N VAL A 47 7.49 -6.80 9.32
CA VAL A 47 6.95 -5.51 8.87
C VAL A 47 5.83 -5.69 7.84
N MET A 48 6.05 -6.50 6.79
CA MET A 48 5.04 -6.73 5.75
C MET A 48 3.77 -7.41 6.28
N ARG A 49 3.90 -8.30 7.26
CA ARG A 49 2.76 -8.94 7.93
C ARG A 49 1.96 -7.94 8.77
N GLU A 50 2.65 -7.04 9.46
CA GLU A 50 2.01 -5.96 10.24
C GLU A 50 1.30 -4.96 9.33
N ILE A 51 1.91 -4.57 8.21
CA ILE A 51 1.26 -3.71 7.20
C ILE A 51 -0.03 -4.39 6.69
N ALA A 52 0.02 -5.66 6.31
CA ALA A 52 -1.16 -6.40 5.84
C ALA A 52 -2.27 -6.54 6.90
N THR A 53 -1.89 -6.53 8.18
CA THR A 53 -2.82 -6.58 9.31
C THR A 53 -3.51 -5.24 9.52
N ARG A 54 -2.75 -4.14 9.49
CA ARG A 54 -3.23 -2.78 9.83
C ARG A 54 -3.83 -2.04 8.64
N TYR A 55 -3.37 -2.30 7.43
CA TYR A 55 -3.90 -1.71 6.21
C TYR A 55 -5.16 -2.46 5.75
N LYS A 56 -6.26 -1.71 5.62
CA LYS A 56 -7.58 -2.19 5.19
C LYS A 56 -8.13 -1.22 4.13
N PRO A 57 -7.79 -1.40 2.84
CA PRO A 57 -8.32 -0.56 1.77
C PRO A 57 -9.84 -0.60 1.76
N ARG A 58 -10.46 0.56 1.53
CA ARG A 58 -11.93 0.73 1.51
C ARG A 58 -12.46 0.80 0.09
N ASN A 59 -11.60 1.12 -0.88
CA ASN A 59 -11.87 1.12 -2.29
C ASN A 59 -11.65 -0.28 -2.88
N GLY A 60 -12.66 -0.81 -3.56
CA GLY A 60 -12.62 -2.18 -4.11
C GLY A 60 -11.51 -2.42 -5.15
N THR A 61 -11.12 -1.41 -5.92
CA THR A 61 -10.01 -1.53 -6.88
C THR A 61 -8.69 -1.71 -6.15
N VAL A 62 -8.42 -0.89 -5.13
CA VAL A 62 -7.21 -0.98 -4.32
C VAL A 62 -7.20 -2.24 -3.47
N GLU A 63 -8.34 -2.65 -2.91
CA GLU A 63 -8.48 -3.90 -2.17
C GLU A 63 -8.14 -5.12 -3.03
N LYS A 64 -8.63 -5.16 -4.27
CA LYS A 64 -8.33 -6.23 -5.21
C LYS A 64 -6.83 -6.30 -5.51
N ALA A 65 -6.23 -5.17 -5.90
CA ALA A 65 -4.80 -5.10 -6.19
C ALA A 65 -3.94 -5.47 -4.98
N TRP A 66 -4.31 -5.01 -3.78
CA TRP A 66 -3.62 -5.34 -2.53
C TRP A 66 -3.61 -6.84 -2.25
N LYS A 67 -4.73 -7.53 -2.48
CA LYS A 67 -4.83 -8.99 -2.36
C LYS A 67 -3.99 -9.72 -3.41
N GLU A 68 -3.87 -9.16 -4.62
CA GLU A 68 -3.08 -9.74 -5.70
C GLU A 68 -1.57 -9.71 -5.42
N LEU A 69 -1.07 -8.74 -4.65
CA LEU A 69 0.36 -8.67 -4.28
C LEU A 69 0.91 -9.95 -3.65
N ALA A 70 0.08 -10.70 -2.92
CA ALA A 70 0.48 -11.98 -2.31
C ALA A 70 0.85 -13.05 -3.34
N ASN A 71 0.35 -12.94 -4.58
CA ASN A 71 0.59 -13.89 -5.67
C ASN A 71 1.67 -13.42 -6.64
N VAL A 72 2.27 -12.26 -6.39
CA VAL A 72 3.24 -11.60 -7.24
C VAL A 72 4.62 -11.71 -6.60
N ALA A 73 5.65 -11.91 -7.43
CA ALA A 73 7.05 -11.92 -7.01
C ALA A 73 7.39 -10.59 -6.31
N ALA A 74 8.30 -10.62 -5.32
CA ALA A 74 8.53 -9.46 -4.45
C ALA A 74 8.88 -8.20 -5.27
N GLU A 75 9.78 -8.36 -6.23
CA GLU A 75 10.26 -7.36 -7.17
C GLU A 75 9.15 -6.71 -8.03
N GLU A 76 8.04 -7.42 -8.27
CA GLU A 76 6.93 -6.94 -9.11
C GLU A 76 5.83 -6.25 -8.28
N ARG A 77 5.87 -6.33 -6.94
CA ARG A 77 4.80 -5.79 -6.07
C ARG A 77 4.70 -4.27 -6.11
N TYR A 78 5.81 -3.57 -5.95
CA TYR A 78 5.82 -2.10 -5.98
C TYR A 78 5.50 -1.55 -7.38
N PRO A 79 6.07 -2.09 -8.48
CA PRO A 79 5.64 -1.76 -9.84
C PRO A 79 4.13 -1.90 -10.07
N LEU A 80 3.49 -2.95 -9.52
CA LEU A 80 2.05 -3.14 -9.62
C LEU A 80 1.27 -2.01 -8.91
N LEU A 81 1.72 -1.57 -7.73
CA LEU A 81 1.13 -0.43 -7.03
C LEU A 81 1.29 0.89 -7.81
N LEU A 82 2.43 1.11 -8.46
CA LEU A 82 2.63 2.28 -9.32
C LEU A 82 1.73 2.25 -10.57
N ALA A 83 1.50 1.06 -11.14
CA ALA A 83 0.56 0.90 -12.26
C ALA A 83 -0.88 1.20 -11.82
N LEU A 84 -1.31 0.65 -10.68
CA LEU A 84 -2.61 0.96 -10.06
C LEU A 84 -2.78 2.46 -9.81
N ALA A 85 -1.75 3.13 -9.27
CA ALA A 85 -1.78 4.57 -9.02
C ALA A 85 -2.05 5.36 -10.31
N LYS A 86 -1.42 4.98 -11.43
CA LYS A 86 -1.70 5.59 -12.75
C LYS A 86 -3.12 5.31 -13.23
N GLU A 87 -3.63 4.09 -13.05
CA GLU A 87 -5.00 3.71 -13.45
C GLU A 87 -6.07 4.54 -12.72
N VAL A 88 -5.81 4.90 -11.46
CA VAL A 88 -6.72 5.74 -10.65
C VAL A 88 -6.41 7.24 -10.74
N ASP A 89 -5.74 7.65 -11.82
CA ASP A 89 -5.36 9.04 -12.10
C ASP A 89 -4.50 9.67 -11.00
N TYR A 90 -3.63 8.89 -10.36
CA TYR A 90 -2.66 9.36 -9.35
C TYR A 90 -1.20 9.09 -9.78
N PRO A 91 -0.77 9.57 -10.96
CA PRO A 91 0.50 9.16 -11.59
C PRO A 91 1.77 9.59 -10.86
N GLY A 92 1.67 10.50 -9.89
CA GLY A 92 2.79 10.99 -9.07
C GLY A 92 2.86 10.38 -7.67
N TRP A 93 2.04 9.37 -7.37
CA TRP A 93 2.08 8.70 -6.08
C TRP A 93 3.39 7.91 -5.92
N THR A 94 4.00 8.03 -4.75
CA THR A 94 5.23 7.35 -4.37
C THR A 94 5.17 6.99 -2.90
N CYS A 95 5.83 5.89 -2.53
CA CYS A 95 5.88 5.41 -1.15
C CYS A 95 7.29 4.89 -0.83
N PRO A 96 8.28 5.75 -0.57
CA PRO A 96 9.70 5.36 -0.54
C PRO A 96 10.02 4.23 0.45
N GLN A 97 9.38 4.23 1.62
CA GLN A 97 9.56 3.18 2.62
C GLN A 97 9.00 1.83 2.15
N LEU A 98 7.83 1.84 1.50
CA LEU A 98 7.23 0.64 0.95
C LEU A 98 8.05 0.10 -0.24
N GLU A 99 8.59 0.98 -1.06
CA GLU A 99 9.50 0.64 -2.16
C GLU A 99 10.71 -0.13 -1.65
N GLN A 100 11.36 0.35 -0.58
CA GLN A 100 12.50 -0.33 0.03
C GLN A 100 12.14 -1.73 0.56
N LEU A 101 10.96 -1.87 1.18
CA LEU A 101 10.50 -3.15 1.71
C LEU A 101 10.15 -4.18 0.64
N MET A 102 9.69 -3.71 -0.53
CA MET A 102 9.23 -4.58 -1.62
C MET A 102 10.32 -4.80 -2.69
N THR A 103 11.35 -3.98 -2.73
CA THR A 103 12.48 -4.14 -3.65
C THR A 103 13.47 -5.13 -3.04
N PRO A 104 13.76 -6.26 -3.70
CA PRO A 104 14.76 -7.18 -3.19
C PRO A 104 16.11 -6.46 -3.09
N VAL A 105 16.75 -6.53 -1.92
CA VAL A 105 18.18 -6.25 -1.81
C VAL A 105 18.88 -7.44 -2.43
N THR A 106 19.18 -7.39 -3.74
CA THR A 106 20.14 -8.32 -4.32
C THR A 106 21.43 -8.16 -3.53
N PRO A 107 21.94 -9.20 -2.82
CA PRO A 107 23.29 -9.15 -2.34
C PRO A 107 24.15 -9.03 -3.59
N ASP A 108 24.75 -7.86 -3.78
CA ASP A 108 25.76 -7.69 -4.80
C ASP A 108 26.78 -8.80 -4.60
N LYS A 109 27.14 -9.44 -5.71
CA LYS A 109 28.27 -10.38 -5.76
C LYS A 109 29.53 -9.60 -5.40
N ALA A 110 29.81 -9.46 -4.12
CA ALA A 110 31.00 -8.81 -3.59
C ALA A 110 31.79 -9.70 -2.62
N ASP A 111 31.51 -11.02 -2.58
CA ASP A 111 32.34 -12.02 -1.91
C ASP A 111 32.40 -13.30 -2.76
N ALA A 112 32.86 -13.16 -4.01
CA ALA A 112 33.26 -14.29 -4.84
C ALA A 112 34.68 -14.08 -5.37
N ASP A 113 35.59 -13.59 -4.52
CA ASP A 113 37.02 -13.60 -4.80
C ASP A 113 37.85 -13.44 -3.52
N GLU A 114 37.96 -14.48 -2.68
CA GLU A 114 39.19 -14.73 -1.90
C GLU A 114 39.15 -16.13 -1.25
N ARG A 115 39.27 -17.20 -2.05
CA ARG A 115 39.99 -18.45 -1.69
C ARG A 115 40.35 -19.21 -2.97
N ALA A 116 41.15 -18.59 -3.84
CA ALA A 116 42.02 -19.36 -4.73
C ALA A 116 43.29 -19.67 -3.93
N ASP A 117 43.29 -20.84 -3.30
CA ASP A 117 44.45 -21.43 -2.65
C ASP A 117 45.53 -21.70 -3.73
N PRO A 118 46.70 -21.04 -3.71
CA PRO A 118 47.77 -21.32 -4.64
C PRO A 118 48.83 -22.17 -3.93
N GLU A 119 48.47 -23.36 -3.45
CA GLU A 119 49.47 -24.36 -3.09
C GLU A 119 49.56 -25.46 -4.15
N ASN A 120 50.14 -25.05 -5.28
CA ASN A 120 50.84 -25.96 -6.16
C ASN A 120 52.19 -25.32 -6.51
N THR A 121 53.25 -26.12 -6.35
CA THR A 121 54.64 -26.00 -6.82
C THR A 121 55.65 -25.77 -5.69
N PRO A 122 56.77 -26.52 -5.61
CA PRO A 122 57.33 -27.49 -6.57
C PRO A 122 57.27 -28.97 -6.17
#